data_AF-A0A962MIY7-F1
#
_entry.id   AF-A0A962MIY7-F1
#
_cell.length_a   1.000
_cell.length_b   1.000
_cell.length_c   1.000
_cell.angle_alpha   90.00
_cell.angle_beta   90.00
_cell.angle_gamma   90.00
#
_symmetry.space_group_name_H-M   'P 1'
#
loop_
_entity.id
_entity.type
_entity.pdbx_description
1 polymer ?
#
loop_
_entity_poly.entity_id
_entity_poly.type
_entity_poly.pdbx_seq_one_letter_code
_entity_poly.pdbx_strand_id
1 'polypeptide(L)'
;RREGFSLMALHSDDIERDQQRVEARGLEGARRIEFRRAVVLPDGGQDEAVVSLAMLIQPAYPNLSTFICQQHKPQLVWVPAWCEHPNKADGIRGVTYVADEPDAVTGYYQALYGAERVHRTMSGLEVNTPNGIITILSSAVVGSRYPEFEGLLPAPEDRPCGIAISVHTQDLNAAMDCLVRAGVPFVRSRENTVRVGPEQAYGIVLELVGD
;
A
#
# COMPACT_ATOMS: atom_id res chain seq x y z
N ARG A 1 3.89 5.47 19.04
CA ARG A 1 3.48 5.84 17.65
C ARG A 1 4.76 5.87 16.82
N ARG A 2 4.87 5.04 15.79
CA ARG A 2 6.06 4.87 14.94
C ARG A 2 5.80 5.32 13.51
N GLU A 3 6.85 5.48 12.73
CA GLU A 3 6.75 5.62 11.28
C GLU A 3 6.32 4.29 10.64
N GLY A 4 5.52 4.37 9.58
CA GLY A 4 5.02 3.22 8.83
C GLY A 4 3.69 3.49 8.14
N PHE A 5 2.97 2.41 7.80
CA PHE A 5 1.65 2.53 7.17
C PHE A 5 0.66 3.18 8.15
N SER A 6 -0.05 4.19 7.66
CA SER A 6 -1.16 4.80 8.38
C SER A 6 -2.50 4.22 7.94
N LEU A 7 -2.79 4.33 6.64
CA LEU A 7 -4.02 3.87 6.01
C LEU A 7 -3.72 3.45 4.57
N MET A 8 -4.49 2.49 4.05
CA MET A 8 -4.44 2.14 2.63
C MET A 8 -5.67 2.70 1.89
N ALA A 9 -5.43 3.46 0.83
CA ALA A 9 -6.45 4.02 -0.04
C ALA A 9 -6.88 2.99 -1.10
N LEU A 10 -8.16 2.70 -1.18
CA LEU A 10 -8.75 1.80 -2.17
C LEU A 10 -9.38 2.65 -3.27
N HIS A 11 -8.90 2.51 -4.50
CA HIS A 11 -9.44 3.25 -5.63
C HIS A 11 -10.91 2.86 -5.91
N SER A 12 -11.73 3.85 -6.26
CA SER A 12 -13.13 3.69 -6.60
C SER A 12 -13.56 4.69 -7.67
N ASP A 13 -14.31 4.22 -8.66
CA ASP A 13 -15.01 5.06 -9.63
C ASP A 13 -16.44 5.42 -9.18
N ASP A 14 -17.02 4.59 -8.30
CA ASP A 14 -18.36 4.77 -7.73
C ASP A 14 -18.37 4.32 -6.27
N ILE A 15 -18.11 5.29 -5.41
CA ILE A 15 -17.93 5.03 -3.99
C ILE A 15 -19.20 4.66 -3.26
N GLU A 16 -20.38 5.06 -3.76
CA GLU A 16 -21.66 4.65 -3.18
C GLU A 16 -21.87 3.16 -3.42
N ARG A 17 -21.64 2.72 -4.66
CA ARG A 17 -21.71 1.30 -5.02
C ARG A 17 -20.68 0.46 -4.26
N ASP A 18 -19.44 0.93 -4.17
CA ASP A 18 -18.39 0.18 -3.48
C ASP A 18 -18.60 0.15 -1.96
N GLN A 19 -19.12 1.23 -1.36
CA GLN A 19 -19.54 1.22 0.04
C GLN A 19 -20.67 0.21 0.29
N GLN A 20 -21.73 0.21 -0.52
CA GLN A 20 -22.83 -0.76 -0.40
C GLN A 20 -22.33 -2.22 -0.51
N ARG A 21 -21.35 -2.47 -1.38
CA ARG A 21 -20.76 -3.82 -1.56
C ARG A 21 -20.03 -4.31 -0.32
N VAL A 22 -19.21 -3.46 0.30
CA VAL A 22 -18.48 -3.85 1.51
C VAL A 22 -19.39 -3.93 2.73
N GLU A 23 -20.42 -3.08 2.82
CA GLU A 23 -21.47 -3.14 3.85
C GLU A 23 -22.26 -4.44 3.75
N ALA A 24 -22.69 -4.84 2.54
CA ALA A 24 -23.38 -6.11 2.30
C ALA A 24 -22.54 -7.35 2.67
N ARG A 25 -21.22 -7.19 2.84
CA ARG A 25 -20.28 -8.23 3.28
C ARG A 25 -19.85 -8.06 4.74
N GLY A 26 -20.47 -7.15 5.49
CA GLY A 26 -20.26 -6.98 6.93
C GLY A 26 -19.29 -5.88 7.35
N LEU A 27 -18.78 -5.05 6.42
CA LEU A 27 -18.01 -3.84 6.78
C LEU A 27 -18.94 -2.63 6.85
N GLU A 28 -19.76 -2.62 7.90
CA GLU A 28 -20.71 -1.55 8.18
C GLU A 28 -20.05 -0.31 8.81
N GLY A 29 -20.76 0.82 8.77
CA GLY A 29 -20.38 2.02 9.53
C GLY A 29 -19.27 2.85 8.91
N ALA A 30 -19.09 2.76 7.58
CA ALA A 30 -18.10 3.58 6.89
C ALA A 30 -18.42 5.07 7.07
N ARG A 31 -17.46 5.85 7.60
CA ARG A 31 -17.64 7.30 7.74
C ARG A 31 -17.35 7.99 6.42
N ARG A 32 -18.34 8.70 5.89
CA ARG A 32 -18.19 9.56 4.71
C ARG A 32 -17.41 10.83 5.05
N ILE A 33 -16.41 11.14 4.23
CA ILE A 33 -15.68 12.41 4.28
C ILE A 33 -15.61 12.97 2.86
N GLU A 34 -15.88 14.25 2.71
CA GLU A 34 -15.77 14.97 1.44
C GLU A 34 -14.92 16.20 1.65
N PHE A 35 -13.96 16.41 0.76
CA PHE A 35 -13.10 17.58 0.83
C PHE A 35 -12.60 18.00 -0.55
N ARG A 36 -12.09 19.23 -0.59
CA ARG A 36 -11.51 19.84 -1.78
C ARG A 36 -10.15 20.41 -1.42
N ARG A 37 -9.21 20.38 -2.37
CA ARG A 37 -7.91 21.05 -2.23
C ARG A 37 -7.58 21.80 -3.50
N ALA A 38 -7.05 23.01 -3.35
CA ALA A 38 -6.51 23.77 -4.46
C ALA A 38 -5.31 23.03 -5.07
N VAL A 39 -5.20 23.07 -6.39
CA VAL A 39 -4.14 22.48 -7.19
C VAL A 39 -3.63 23.54 -8.16
N VAL A 40 -2.32 23.69 -8.25
CA VAL A 40 -1.64 24.49 -9.29
C VAL A 40 -1.06 23.52 -10.31
N LEU A 41 -1.49 23.64 -11.56
CA LEU A 41 -1.06 22.81 -12.68
C LEU A 41 0.31 23.26 -13.22
N PRO A 42 1.01 22.41 -13.99
CA PRO A 42 2.33 22.75 -14.55
C PRO A 42 2.34 24.01 -15.44
N ASP A 43 1.21 24.35 -16.06
CA ASP A 43 1.02 25.56 -16.86
C ASP A 43 0.72 26.82 -16.02
N GLY A 44 0.67 26.68 -14.69
CA GLY A 44 0.32 27.75 -13.75
C GLY A 44 -1.19 27.91 -13.51
N GLY A 45 -2.04 27.16 -14.21
CA GLY A 45 -3.49 27.14 -13.99
C GLY A 45 -3.86 26.67 -12.59
N GLN A 46 -4.99 27.16 -12.07
CA GLN A 46 -5.51 26.75 -10.76
C GLN A 46 -6.84 26.04 -10.91
N ASP A 47 -7.01 24.96 -10.16
CA ASP A 47 -8.27 24.22 -10.06
C ASP A 47 -8.37 23.57 -8.66
N GLU A 48 -9.47 22.88 -8.38
CA GLU A 48 -9.68 22.14 -7.14
C GLU A 48 -9.82 20.65 -7.41
N ALA A 49 -8.97 19.85 -6.77
CA ALA A 49 -9.21 18.41 -6.68
C ALA A 49 -10.36 18.16 -5.69
N VAL A 50 -11.34 17.39 -6.11
CA VAL A 50 -12.54 17.06 -5.33
C VAL A 50 -12.51 15.56 -5.02
N VAL A 51 -12.61 15.24 -3.73
CA VAL A 51 -12.37 13.88 -3.23
C VAL A 51 -13.48 13.45 -2.29
N SER A 52 -13.92 12.20 -2.44
CA SER A 52 -14.80 11.52 -1.50
C SER A 52 -14.11 10.30 -0.91
N LEU A 53 -14.18 10.15 0.42
CA LEU A 53 -13.64 9.02 1.15
C LEU A 53 -14.75 8.29 1.93
N ALA A 54 -14.69 6.96 1.98
CA ALA A 54 -15.45 6.14 2.90
C ALA A 54 -14.47 5.41 3.82
N MET A 55 -14.40 5.84 5.08
CA MET A 55 -13.41 5.35 6.06
C MET A 55 -13.83 3.98 6.60
N LEU A 56 -13.03 2.94 6.35
CA LEU A 56 -13.23 1.57 6.81
C LEU A 56 -12.26 1.27 7.96
N ILE A 57 -12.59 1.81 9.13
CA ILE A 57 -11.76 1.68 10.34
C ILE A 57 -11.86 0.26 10.88
N GLN A 58 -10.72 -0.29 11.30
CA GLN A 58 -10.62 -1.59 11.97
C GLN A 58 -10.24 -1.39 13.45
N PRO A 59 -11.21 -1.31 14.38
CA PRO A 59 -10.91 -1.02 15.78
C PRO A 59 -10.01 -2.05 16.45
N ALA A 60 -10.18 -3.33 16.10
CA ALA A 60 -9.33 -4.41 16.61
C ALA A 60 -7.90 -4.32 16.08
N TYR A 61 -7.73 -3.84 14.84
CA TYR A 61 -6.45 -3.74 14.15
C TYR A 61 -6.30 -2.39 13.44
N PRO A 62 -6.07 -1.28 14.18
CA PRO A 62 -6.11 0.06 13.60
C PRO A 62 -5.14 0.27 12.44
N ASN A 63 -3.98 -0.39 12.48
CA ASN A 63 -2.94 -0.33 11.44
C ASN A 63 -3.32 -1.07 10.14
N LEU A 64 -4.46 -1.76 10.09
CA LEU A 64 -5.05 -2.35 8.89
C LEU A 64 -6.20 -1.52 8.31
N SER A 65 -6.52 -0.38 8.94
CA SER A 65 -7.63 0.45 8.49
C SER A 65 -7.40 0.93 7.05
N THR A 66 -8.49 0.94 6.27
CA THR A 66 -8.48 1.37 4.87
C THR A 66 -9.52 2.44 4.64
N PHE A 67 -9.53 3.02 3.45
CA PHE A 67 -10.65 3.85 3.01
C PHE A 67 -10.86 3.71 1.52
N ILE A 68 -12.12 3.70 1.09
CA ILE A 68 -12.47 3.81 -0.32
C ILE A 68 -12.30 5.27 -0.72
N CYS A 69 -11.68 5.54 -1.86
CA CYS A 69 -11.30 6.87 -2.33
C CYS A 69 -11.74 7.07 -3.77
N GLN A 70 -12.67 8.00 -3.98
CA GLN A 70 -13.07 8.46 -5.31
C GLN A 70 -12.51 9.85 -5.58
N GLN A 71 -11.72 9.93 -6.64
CA GLN A 71 -11.22 11.20 -7.20
C GLN A 71 -12.19 11.65 -8.29
N HIS A 72 -12.90 12.75 -8.08
CA HIS A 72 -13.90 13.24 -9.04
C HIS A 72 -13.28 13.99 -10.22
N LYS A 73 -12.03 14.43 -10.06
CA LYS A 73 -11.23 15.11 -11.10
C LYS A 73 -9.87 14.41 -11.24
N PRO A 74 -9.85 13.15 -11.71
CA PRO A 74 -8.66 12.31 -11.79
C PRO A 74 -7.48 13.00 -12.50
N GLN A 75 -7.76 13.75 -13.56
CA GLN A 75 -6.78 14.49 -14.35
C GLN A 75 -6.00 15.57 -13.57
N LEU A 76 -6.51 16.01 -12.41
CA LEU A 76 -5.81 16.95 -11.52
C LEU A 76 -4.89 16.24 -10.51
N VAL A 77 -4.94 14.91 -10.44
CA VAL A 77 -4.14 14.07 -9.54
C VAL A 77 -3.07 13.34 -10.34
N TRP A 78 -3.47 12.69 -11.43
CA TRP A 78 -2.58 11.96 -12.35
C TRP A 78 -2.17 12.84 -13.53
N VAL A 79 -1.51 13.97 -13.23
CA VAL A 79 -0.95 14.85 -14.26
C VAL A 79 0.27 14.15 -14.87
N PRO A 80 0.32 13.91 -16.20
CA PRO A 80 1.39 13.14 -16.82
C PRO A 80 2.80 13.61 -16.46
N ALA A 81 3.02 14.94 -16.43
CA ALA A 81 4.30 15.53 -16.06
C ALA A 81 4.76 15.21 -14.62
N TRP A 82 3.85 14.87 -13.71
CA TRP A 82 4.18 14.45 -12.33
C TRP A 82 4.38 12.95 -12.18
N CYS A 83 3.95 12.16 -13.18
CA CYS A 83 4.10 10.70 -13.20
C CYS A 83 5.39 10.25 -13.91
N GLU A 84 6.18 11.19 -14.43
CA GLU A 84 7.51 10.91 -15.00
C GLU A 84 8.58 10.99 -13.91
N HIS A 85 9.04 9.82 -13.46
CA HIS A 85 10.02 9.74 -12.38
C HIS A 85 11.44 9.38 -12.88
N PRO A 86 12.51 10.00 -12.35
CA PRO A 86 13.89 9.64 -12.73
C PRO A 86 14.26 8.19 -12.45
N ASN A 87 13.66 7.59 -11.41
CA ASN A 87 13.83 6.17 -11.05
C ASN A 87 12.94 5.22 -11.87
N LYS A 88 12.18 5.76 -12.84
CA LYS A 88 11.27 5.03 -13.75
C LYS A 88 10.18 4.22 -13.04
N ALA A 89 9.91 4.53 -11.77
CA ALA A 89 8.78 3.96 -11.07
C ALA A 89 7.47 4.38 -11.74
N ASP A 90 6.49 3.48 -11.85
CA ASP A 90 5.22 3.79 -12.54
C ASP A 90 3.96 3.17 -11.88
N GLY A 91 4.11 2.37 -10.82
CA GLY A 91 2.96 1.81 -10.13
C GLY A 91 3.30 1.03 -8.87
N ILE A 92 2.32 0.89 -7.97
CA ILE A 92 2.40 0.00 -6.82
C ILE A 92 2.00 -1.40 -7.29
N ARG A 93 2.82 -2.42 -7.01
CA ARG A 93 2.54 -3.83 -7.30
C ARG A 93 1.93 -4.57 -6.12
N GLY A 94 2.15 -4.07 -4.91
CA GLY A 94 1.60 -4.70 -3.73
C GLY A 94 2.08 -4.06 -2.44
N VAL A 95 1.50 -4.57 -1.36
CA VAL A 95 1.88 -4.20 0.00
C VAL A 95 1.98 -5.45 0.85
N THR A 96 2.90 -5.46 1.79
CA THR A 96 3.08 -6.55 2.73
C THR A 96 2.78 -6.09 4.15
N TYR A 97 1.91 -6.83 4.81
CA TYR A 97 1.61 -6.75 6.23
C TYR A 97 2.23 -7.94 6.96
N VAL A 98 2.44 -7.77 8.27
CA VAL A 98 2.72 -8.87 9.18
C VAL A 98 1.60 -9.02 10.19
N ALA A 99 1.25 -10.25 10.53
CA ALA A 99 0.35 -10.61 11.61
C ALA A 99 0.91 -11.83 12.36
N ASP A 100 0.69 -11.93 13.67
CA ASP A 100 1.02 -13.17 14.40
C ASP A 100 0.08 -14.32 13.99
N GLU A 101 -1.19 -13.99 13.76
CA GLU A 101 -2.21 -14.90 13.24
C GLU A 101 -2.81 -14.33 11.95
N PRO A 102 -2.22 -14.58 10.76
CA PRO A 102 -2.75 -14.06 9.50
C PRO A 102 -4.22 -14.41 9.28
N ASP A 103 -4.64 -15.61 9.69
CA ASP A 103 -6.02 -16.06 9.54
C ASP A 103 -7.04 -15.15 10.24
N ALA A 104 -6.66 -14.47 11.33
CA ALA A 104 -7.54 -13.59 12.10
C ALA A 104 -8.06 -12.40 11.28
N VAL A 105 -7.34 -12.01 10.21
CA VAL A 105 -7.72 -10.88 9.34
C VAL A 105 -8.37 -11.32 8.03
N THR A 106 -8.57 -12.62 7.82
CA THR A 106 -9.20 -13.18 6.61
C THR A 106 -10.55 -12.52 6.33
N GLY A 107 -11.44 -12.50 7.34
CA GLY A 107 -12.80 -11.98 7.18
C GLY A 107 -12.82 -10.50 6.73
N TYR A 108 -11.86 -9.70 7.21
CA TYR A 108 -11.73 -8.30 6.79
C TYR A 108 -11.46 -8.18 5.28
N TYR A 109 -10.46 -8.90 4.78
CA TYR A 109 -10.11 -8.85 3.36
C TYR A 109 -11.14 -9.54 2.47
N GLN A 110 -11.83 -10.57 2.95
CA GLN A 110 -12.95 -11.19 2.23
C GLN A 110 -14.12 -10.22 2.10
N ALA A 111 -14.38 -9.40 3.12
CA ALA A 111 -15.42 -8.41 3.04
C ALA A 111 -15.05 -7.24 2.10
N LEU A 112 -13.78 -6.82 2.08
CA LEU A 112 -13.28 -5.83 1.12
C LEU A 112 -13.37 -6.32 -0.33
N TYR A 113 -12.79 -7.48 -0.64
CA TYR A 113 -12.55 -7.90 -2.02
C TYR A 113 -13.41 -9.06 -2.49
N GLY A 114 -13.99 -9.85 -1.59
CA GLY A 114 -14.68 -11.10 -1.90
C GLY A 114 -13.86 -12.31 -1.48
N ALA A 115 -14.53 -13.39 -1.08
CA ALA A 115 -13.88 -14.59 -0.56
C ALA A 115 -13.00 -15.30 -1.61
N GLU A 116 -13.36 -15.17 -2.89
CA GLU A 116 -12.66 -15.76 -4.03
C GLU A 116 -11.29 -15.12 -4.30
N ARG A 117 -11.03 -13.94 -3.73
CA ARG A 117 -9.77 -13.20 -3.90
C ARG A 117 -8.81 -13.36 -2.75
N VAL A 118 -9.19 -14.08 -1.69
CA VAL A 118 -8.37 -14.27 -0.49
C VAL A 118 -7.92 -15.73 -0.43
N HIS A 119 -6.61 -15.93 -0.47
CA HIS A 119 -5.99 -17.24 -0.53
C HIS A 119 -5.06 -17.46 0.65
N ARG A 120 -5.14 -18.65 1.25
CA ARG A 120 -4.15 -19.11 2.23
C ARG A 120 -2.92 -19.62 1.50
N THR A 121 -1.75 -19.25 2.01
CA THR A 121 -0.46 -19.71 1.53
C THR A 121 0.32 -20.34 2.68
N MET A 122 1.47 -20.96 2.38
CA MET A 122 2.36 -21.49 3.42
C MET A 122 2.94 -20.39 4.32
N SER A 123 2.97 -19.14 3.83
CA SER A 123 3.58 -17.98 4.51
C SER A 123 2.55 -17.10 5.22
N GLY A 124 1.25 -17.34 5.03
CA GLY A 124 0.16 -16.55 5.59
C GLY A 124 -1.02 -16.41 4.62
N LEU A 125 -1.41 -15.18 4.29
CA LEU A 125 -2.49 -14.88 3.34
C LEU A 125 -2.01 -14.04 2.15
N GLU A 126 -2.68 -14.23 1.03
CA GLU A 126 -2.56 -13.41 -0.17
C GLU A 126 -3.95 -12.91 -0.59
N VAL A 127 -4.05 -11.63 -0.96
CA VAL A 127 -5.29 -11.03 -1.44
C VAL A 127 -5.07 -10.42 -2.81
N ASN A 128 -5.75 -10.97 -3.81
CA ASN A 128 -5.67 -10.55 -5.20
C ASN A 128 -6.57 -9.34 -5.47
N THR A 129 -5.98 -8.15 -5.59
CA THR A 129 -6.71 -6.93 -5.91
C THR A 129 -6.59 -6.60 -7.40
N PRO A 130 -7.44 -5.73 -7.96
CA PRO A 130 -7.27 -5.27 -9.34
C PRO A 130 -5.93 -4.55 -9.61
N ASN A 131 -5.31 -3.96 -8.59
CA ASN A 131 -4.16 -3.05 -8.72
C ASN A 131 -2.91 -3.57 -7.98
N GLY A 132 -2.82 -4.88 -7.74
CA GLY A 132 -1.69 -5.49 -7.04
C GLY A 132 -2.11 -6.53 -6.00
N ILE A 133 -1.12 -6.98 -5.22
CA ILE A 133 -1.29 -8.06 -4.23
C ILE A 133 -1.10 -7.50 -2.82
N ILE A 134 -2.02 -7.82 -1.91
CA ILE A 134 -1.80 -7.61 -0.48
C ILE A 134 -1.33 -8.94 0.10
N THR A 135 -0.14 -8.96 0.67
CA THR A 135 0.41 -10.13 1.36
C THR A 135 0.33 -9.91 2.86
N ILE A 136 -0.18 -10.89 3.61
CA ILE A 136 -0.15 -10.88 5.07
C ILE A 136 0.72 -12.05 5.51
N LEU A 137 1.94 -11.75 5.92
CA LEU A 137 2.91 -12.74 6.39
C LEU A 137 2.67 -13.08 7.86
N SER A 138 2.91 -14.34 8.23
CA SER A 138 3.11 -14.67 9.64
C SER A 138 4.41 -14.06 10.15
N SER A 139 4.45 -13.70 11.44
CA SER A 139 5.68 -13.17 12.05
C SER A 139 6.87 -14.13 11.94
N ALA A 140 6.61 -15.44 11.92
CA ALA A 140 7.63 -16.48 11.81
C ALA A 140 8.37 -16.49 10.45
N VAL A 141 7.78 -15.95 9.38
CA VAL A 141 8.39 -15.98 8.04
C VAL A 141 9.04 -14.66 7.63
N VAL A 142 8.84 -13.57 8.39
CA VAL A 142 9.36 -12.23 8.06
C VAL A 142 10.89 -12.23 7.98
N GLY A 143 11.58 -12.84 8.95
CA GLY A 143 13.05 -12.88 8.96
C GLY A 143 13.63 -13.64 7.76
N SER A 144 12.93 -14.67 7.26
CA SER A 144 13.35 -15.40 6.06
C SER A 144 13.03 -14.63 4.77
N ARG A 145 11.97 -13.82 4.74
CA ARG A 145 11.60 -12.98 3.59
C ARG A 145 12.52 -11.77 3.41
N TYR A 146 12.99 -11.22 4.53
CA TYR A 146 13.82 -10.01 4.59
C TYR A 146 15.06 -10.22 5.48
N PRO A 147 15.93 -11.20 5.17
CA PRO A 147 17.10 -11.54 5.99
C PRO A 147 18.13 -10.39 6.11
N GLU A 148 18.09 -9.43 5.19
CA GLU A 148 18.96 -8.26 5.16
C GLU A 148 18.55 -7.15 6.13
N PHE A 149 17.34 -7.19 6.70
CA PHE A 149 16.81 -6.16 7.59
C PHE A 149 16.51 -6.74 8.97
N GLU A 150 17.47 -6.58 9.88
CA GLU A 150 17.27 -6.89 11.30
C GLU A 150 16.22 -5.95 11.92
N GLY A 151 15.49 -6.44 12.93
CA GLY A 151 14.50 -5.62 13.64
C GLY A 151 13.30 -5.16 12.81
N LEU A 152 13.12 -5.69 11.58
CA LEU A 152 11.99 -5.34 10.72
C LEU A 152 10.63 -5.64 11.36
N LEU A 153 10.58 -6.68 12.19
CA LEU A 153 9.35 -7.07 12.88
C LEU A 153 8.98 -6.00 13.91
N PRO A 154 7.83 -5.31 13.76
CA PRO A 154 7.39 -4.32 14.73
C PRO A 154 7.04 -4.99 16.06
N ALA A 155 6.97 -4.20 17.14
CA ALA A 155 6.59 -4.71 18.45
C ALA A 155 5.24 -5.47 18.39
N PRO A 156 5.04 -6.55 19.17
CA PRO A 156 3.80 -7.33 19.16
C PRO A 156 2.51 -6.49 19.23
N GLU A 157 2.50 -5.46 20.06
CA GLU A 157 1.37 -4.54 20.26
C GLU A 157 1.06 -3.65 19.04
N ASP A 158 2.02 -3.46 18.13
CA ASP A 158 1.83 -2.71 16.89
C ASP A 158 1.34 -3.62 15.75
N ARG A 159 1.30 -4.94 15.95
CA ARG A 159 0.91 -5.93 14.95
C ARG A 159 -0.57 -6.28 15.10
N PRO A 160 -1.29 -6.53 13.98
CA PRO A 160 -0.81 -6.57 12.61
C PRO A 160 -0.61 -5.18 12.00
N CYS A 161 0.42 -5.02 11.15
CA CYS A 161 0.71 -3.74 10.49
C CYS A 161 1.52 -3.90 9.19
N GLY A 162 1.54 -2.86 8.37
CA GLY A 162 2.28 -2.80 7.11
C GLY A 162 3.79 -2.73 7.36
N ILE A 163 4.55 -3.53 6.61
CA ILE A 163 6.01 -3.63 6.70
C ILE A 163 6.73 -3.45 5.37
N ALA A 164 6.04 -3.53 4.22
CA ALA A 164 6.67 -3.26 2.93
C ALA A 164 5.69 -2.74 1.86
N ILE A 165 6.20 -1.93 0.92
CA ILE A 165 5.52 -1.55 -0.33
C ILE A 165 6.39 -2.02 -1.48
N SER A 166 5.77 -2.68 -2.46
CA SER A 166 6.42 -3.06 -3.70
C SER A 166 5.97 -2.11 -4.81
N VAL A 167 6.92 -1.44 -5.44
CA VAL A 167 6.74 -0.45 -6.51
C VAL A 167 7.44 -0.97 -7.76
N HIS A 168 6.70 -1.00 -8.87
CA HIS A 168 7.26 -1.32 -10.17
C HIS A 168 8.15 -0.19 -10.68
N THR A 169 9.23 -0.56 -11.34
CA THR A 169 10.04 0.34 -12.16
C THR A 169 10.33 -0.27 -13.52
N GLN A 170 10.23 0.54 -14.57
CA GLN A 170 10.55 0.15 -15.95
C GLN A 170 12.06 -0.04 -16.17
N ASP A 171 12.89 0.49 -15.27
CA ASP A 171 14.36 0.38 -15.36
C ASP A 171 14.97 0.34 -13.95
N LEU A 172 15.32 -0.87 -13.52
CA LEU A 172 15.92 -1.10 -12.22
C LEU A 172 17.31 -0.45 -12.10
N ASN A 173 18.06 -0.29 -13.19
CA ASN A 173 19.35 0.39 -13.16
C ASN A 173 19.15 1.89 -12.93
N ALA A 174 18.21 2.53 -13.63
CA ALA A 174 17.86 3.93 -13.38
C ALA A 174 17.38 4.15 -11.94
N ALA A 175 16.64 3.19 -11.38
CA ALA A 175 16.22 3.23 -9.99
C ALA A 175 17.39 3.14 -9.01
N MET A 176 18.34 2.21 -9.23
CA MET A 176 19.57 2.10 -8.45
C MET A 176 20.43 3.36 -8.56
N ASP A 177 20.61 3.91 -9.75
CA ASP A 177 21.38 5.15 -9.97
C ASP A 177 20.79 6.33 -9.19
N CYS A 178 19.46 6.42 -9.10
CA CYS A 178 18.79 7.41 -8.26
C CYS A 178 19.12 7.22 -6.78
N LEU A 179 19.12 5.98 -6.28
CA LEU A 179 19.46 5.68 -4.89
C LEU A 179 20.94 5.98 -4.58
N VAL A 180 21.86 5.59 -5.48
CA VAL A 180 23.29 5.89 -5.36
C VAL A 180 23.52 7.39 -5.30
N ARG A 181 22.94 8.15 -6.24
CA ARG A 181 23.08 9.62 -6.28
C ARG A 181 22.51 10.30 -5.04
N ALA A 182 21.43 9.75 -4.48
CA ALA A 182 20.83 10.24 -3.24
C ALA A 182 21.57 9.79 -1.97
N GLY A 183 22.58 8.91 -2.09
CA GLY A 183 23.29 8.35 -0.94
C GLY A 183 22.42 7.42 -0.09
N VAL A 184 21.37 6.82 -0.66
CA VAL A 184 20.44 5.93 0.04
C VAL A 184 20.95 4.49 -0.06
N PRO A 185 21.31 3.84 1.05
CA PRO A 185 21.71 2.43 1.05
C PRO A 185 20.57 1.52 0.56
N PHE A 186 20.92 0.50 -0.22
CA PHE A 186 19.97 -0.50 -0.70
C PHE A 186 20.65 -1.87 -0.84
N VAL A 187 19.82 -2.92 -0.89
CA VAL A 187 20.24 -4.30 -1.11
C VAL A 187 19.60 -4.81 -2.38
N ARG A 188 20.35 -5.53 -3.20
CA ARG A 188 19.81 -6.24 -4.37
C ARG A 188 19.40 -7.65 -3.97
N SER A 189 18.11 -7.94 -4.10
CA SER A 189 17.53 -9.28 -3.96
C SER A 189 17.80 -10.13 -5.22
N ARG A 190 17.65 -11.45 -5.10
CA ARG A 190 17.85 -12.40 -6.21
C ARG A 190 16.75 -12.34 -7.28
N GLU A 191 15.62 -11.68 -7.01
CA GLU A 191 14.41 -11.69 -7.86
C GLU A 191 14.17 -10.33 -8.54
N ASN A 192 15.16 -9.82 -9.27
CA ASN A 192 15.10 -8.53 -9.97
C ASN A 192 14.51 -7.37 -9.12
N THR A 193 14.83 -7.39 -7.83
CA THR A 193 14.26 -6.46 -6.84
C THR A 193 15.39 -5.75 -6.11
N VAL A 194 15.23 -4.45 -5.92
CA VAL A 194 16.08 -3.62 -5.07
C VAL A 194 15.29 -3.20 -3.85
N ARG A 195 15.89 -3.33 -2.66
CA ARG A 195 15.21 -3.05 -1.40
C ARG A 195 15.92 -1.95 -0.62
N VAL A 196 15.15 -0.98 -0.17
CA VAL A 196 15.58 0.06 0.77
C VAL A 196 15.00 -0.28 2.14
N GLY A 197 15.86 -0.24 3.16
CA GLY A 197 15.50 -0.65 4.51
C GLY A 197 14.66 0.37 5.28
N PRO A 198 14.01 -0.04 6.39
CA PRO A 198 13.13 0.79 7.21
C PRO A 198 13.74 2.10 7.70
N GLU A 199 15.04 2.12 7.97
CA GLU A 199 15.79 3.30 8.42
C GLU A 199 15.77 4.45 7.40
N GLN A 200 15.63 4.12 6.12
CA GLN A 200 15.64 5.06 5.00
C GLN A 200 14.27 5.24 4.34
N ALA A 201 13.32 4.37 4.68
CA ALA A 201 11.98 4.31 4.11
C ALA A 201 10.90 4.40 5.19
N TYR A 202 11.12 5.23 6.21
CA TYR A 202 10.10 5.59 7.23
C TYR A 202 9.43 4.38 7.90
N GLY A 203 10.23 3.42 8.36
CA GLY A 203 9.75 2.28 9.15
C GLY A 203 9.16 1.12 8.34
N ILE A 204 9.36 1.09 7.02
CA ILE A 204 8.97 -0.02 6.12
C ILE A 204 10.10 -0.36 5.13
N VAL A 205 10.02 -1.54 4.51
CA VAL A 205 10.83 -1.87 3.34
C VAL A 205 10.18 -1.29 2.09
N LEU A 206 10.95 -0.53 1.30
CA LEU A 206 10.56 -0.18 -0.06
C LEU A 206 11.20 -1.16 -1.03
N GLU A 207 10.40 -1.91 -1.77
CA GLU A 207 10.85 -2.82 -2.81
C GLU A 207 10.62 -2.16 -4.18
N LEU A 208 11.69 -1.97 -4.95
CA LEU A 208 11.66 -1.56 -6.34
C LEU A 208 11.83 -2.81 -7.21
N VAL A 209 10.80 -3.15 -7.97
CA VAL A 209 10.69 -4.41 -8.72
C VAL A 209 10.74 -4.09 -10.21
N GLY A 210 11.68 -4.68 -10.94
CA GLY A 210 11.70 -4.63 -12.40
C GLY A 210 10.83 -5.72 -13.03
N ASP A 211 10.67 -5.65 -14.36
CA ASP A 211 10.02 -6.71 -15.17
C ASP A 211 10.70 -8.09 -15.05
#